data_AF-B9GJR5-F1
#
_entry.id   AF-B9GJR5-F1
#
_cell.length_a   1.000
_cell.length_b   1.000
_cell.length_c   1.000
_cell.angle_alpha   90.00
_cell.angle_beta   90.00
_cell.angle_gamma   90.00
#
_symmetry.space_group_name_H-M   'P 1'
#
loop_
_entity.id
_entity.type
_entity.pdbx_description
1 polymer ?
#
loop_
_entity_poly.entity_id
_entity_poly.type
_entity_poly.pdbx_seq_one_letter_code
_entity_poly.pdbx_strand_id
1 'polypeptide(L)'
;MARSESDGGTRSAADICDPSHGVDDQVTIDIDSLTSSVESMISQNLIMPDKVCIFRVPHILRRHSEKAYTPNAFSIGPWHRHHPLMKSTEKIKLKYLKGLLCRRSDSITLKGLIESTRGIEKEARSCYAGPIDVGVEDFVRILVIDGCFLIELFRKDQDNLRREVDDPIFNMSCMLQYLYHDLILVENQIPWLVLEHLFNMTADPGNATTLAQLALQFFRNIFSFHPPSIDPYYQGQKHLLDLLRNWLVLSSGEEEDSETGWEPMPSVTNLVDAGIKLKVGESRSILDIKFENGFLEIPPLLVQETTEVIIRNLISYEQCSPKCTDRITSYAVLLDNLINTTKDMDTFTSSGIIDNWLNPDEATQFFNKLYLDAYLKKYYYLKLCRKVNMYYRRRFPRWRALLMSNYFGTPWAIVSIFAAATLLILTIVQTIFTIIK
;
A
#
# COMPACT_ATOMS: atom_id res chain seq x y z
N MET A 1 -64.42 -25.90 15.41
CA MET A 1 -65.56 -26.65 16.00
C MET A 1 -65.08 -27.18 17.34
N ALA A 2 -65.23 -26.41 18.43
CA ALA A 2 -66.45 -26.25 19.26
C ALA A 2 -66.74 -27.56 20.04
N ARG A 3 -66.39 -27.61 21.35
CA ARG A 3 -67.26 -27.42 22.55
C ARG A 3 -68.12 -28.67 22.81
N SER A 4 -68.34 -29.19 24.03
CA SER A 4 -68.55 -28.58 25.35
C SER A 4 -68.38 -29.65 26.47
N GLU A 5 -67.77 -29.35 27.63
CA GLU A 5 -68.40 -29.08 28.95
C GLU A 5 -69.14 -30.29 29.58
N SER A 6 -68.83 -30.74 30.80
CA SER A 6 -69.22 -30.20 32.12
C SER A 6 -69.13 -31.41 33.09
N ASP A 7 -69.08 -31.37 34.42
CA ASP A 7 -68.90 -30.42 35.52
C ASP A 7 -68.88 -31.32 36.79
N GLY A 8 -68.31 -30.87 37.90
CA GLY A 8 -68.16 -31.70 39.10
C GLY A 8 -67.47 -30.97 40.24
N GLY A 9 -68.24 -30.21 41.01
CA GLY A 9 -67.76 -29.22 41.97
C GLY A 9 -67.26 -29.72 43.34
N THR A 10 -66.43 -28.85 43.93
CA THR A 10 -66.46 -28.36 45.34
C THR A 10 -66.43 -29.35 46.52
N ARG A 11 -65.34 -29.38 47.31
CA ARG A 11 -65.17 -28.57 48.56
C ARG A 11 -63.86 -28.87 49.32
N SER A 12 -63.33 -27.76 49.84
CA SER A 12 -62.18 -27.49 50.74
C SER A 12 -61.97 -28.39 51.97
N ALA A 13 -60.69 -28.68 52.26
CA ALA A 13 -59.96 -28.56 53.54
C ALA A 13 -58.69 -29.45 53.47
N ALA A 14 -57.50 -29.17 53.98
CA ALA A 14 -56.83 -28.02 54.59
C ALA A 14 -55.33 -28.31 54.47
N ASP A 15 -54.52 -27.25 54.49
CA ASP A 15 -53.13 -27.14 54.92
C ASP A 15 -52.06 -28.07 54.32
N ILE A 16 -51.07 -27.46 53.64
CA ILE A 16 -49.62 -27.59 53.93
C ILE A 16 -48.90 -26.42 53.25
N CYS A 17 -48.09 -25.73 54.06
CA CYS A 17 -47.26 -24.58 53.69
C CYS A 17 -46.15 -24.96 52.70
N ASP A 18 -45.92 -24.12 51.67
CA ASP A 18 -44.57 -23.64 51.35
C ASP A 18 -44.65 -22.44 50.37
N PRO A 19 -44.13 -21.24 50.71
CA PRO A 19 -44.00 -20.17 49.74
C PRO A 19 -42.76 -20.42 48.88
N SER A 20 -43.04 -20.58 47.59
CA SER A 20 -42.15 -20.40 46.45
C SER A 20 -40.90 -19.53 46.73
N HIS A 21 -39.73 -20.15 46.69
CA HIS A 21 -38.47 -19.49 46.38
C HIS A 21 -38.53 -18.95 44.95
N GLY A 22 -38.93 -17.68 44.81
CA GLY A 22 -38.52 -16.86 43.68
C GLY A 22 -37.08 -16.39 43.93
N VAL A 23 -36.10 -17.12 43.42
CA VAL A 23 -34.74 -16.60 43.32
C VAL A 23 -34.70 -15.74 42.06
N ASP A 24 -34.91 -14.45 42.28
CA ASP A 24 -34.52 -13.40 41.35
C ASP A 24 -32.98 -13.44 41.31
N ASP A 25 -32.40 -13.98 40.24
CA ASP A 25 -30.94 -13.99 40.01
C ASP A 25 -30.47 -12.55 39.78
N GLN A 26 -30.41 -11.76 40.84
CA GLN A 26 -29.67 -10.51 40.86
C GLN A 26 -28.18 -10.87 40.86
N VAL A 27 -27.55 -10.79 39.70
CA VAL A 27 -26.09 -10.79 39.57
C VAL A 27 -25.57 -9.53 40.29
N THR A 28 -25.22 -9.67 41.56
CA THR A 28 -24.51 -8.64 42.32
C THR A 28 -23.10 -8.51 41.73
N ILE A 29 -22.88 -7.47 40.94
CA ILE A 29 -21.55 -7.12 40.43
C ILE A 29 -20.74 -6.58 41.62
N ASP A 30 -19.67 -7.28 41.99
CA ASP A 30 -18.70 -6.80 42.97
C ASP A 30 -17.89 -5.64 42.38
N ILE A 31 -18.23 -4.43 42.81
CA ILE A 31 -17.63 -3.18 42.35
C ILE A 31 -16.15 -3.11 42.74
N ASP A 32 -15.73 -3.68 43.87
CA ASP A 32 -14.36 -3.58 44.36
C ASP A 32 -13.43 -4.50 43.57
N SER A 33 -13.89 -5.71 43.23
CA SER A 33 -13.21 -6.62 42.31
C SER A 33 -13.11 -6.04 40.89
N LEU A 34 -14.19 -5.42 40.39
CA LEU A 34 -14.19 -4.74 39.10
C LEU A 34 -13.23 -3.54 39.10
N THR A 35 -13.21 -2.75 40.17
CA THR A 35 -12.32 -1.59 40.32
C THR A 35 -10.85 -2.04 40.36
N SER A 36 -10.52 -3.07 41.14
CA SER A 36 -9.15 -3.62 41.20
C SER A 36 -8.70 -4.18 39.85
N SER A 37 -9.61 -4.80 39.09
CA SER A 37 -9.36 -5.27 37.72
C SER A 37 -9.08 -4.10 36.77
N VAL A 38 -9.90 -3.05 36.83
CA VAL A 38 -9.73 -1.84 36.00
C VAL A 38 -8.47 -1.07 36.38
N GLU A 39 -8.16 -0.92 37.66
CA GLU A 39 -6.92 -0.29 38.14
C GLU A 39 -5.69 -1.06 37.69
N SER A 40 -5.74 -2.40 37.70
CA SER A 40 -4.70 -3.25 37.14
C SER A 40 -4.54 -3.05 35.63
N MET A 41 -5.64 -2.90 34.88
CA MET A 41 -5.61 -2.58 33.44
C MET A 41 -5.01 -1.20 33.18
N ILE A 42 -5.37 -0.18 33.96
CA ILE A 42 -4.88 1.20 33.81
C ILE A 42 -3.39 1.31 34.20
N SER A 43 -2.93 0.49 35.15
CA SER A 43 -1.54 0.46 35.59
C SER A 43 -0.58 -0.17 34.57
N GLN A 44 -1.10 -0.83 33.53
CA GLN A 44 -0.29 -1.30 32.40
C GLN A 44 0.22 -0.11 31.59
N ASN A 45 1.36 -0.28 30.92
CA ASN A 45 1.91 0.78 30.07
C ASN A 45 1.01 0.94 28.83
N LEU A 46 0.01 1.83 28.90
CA LEU A 46 -1.01 2.04 27.87
C LEU A 46 -0.50 2.80 26.63
N ILE A 47 0.77 3.22 26.65
CA ILE A 47 1.39 3.93 25.53
C ILE A 47 1.93 2.89 24.53
N MET A 48 1.57 3.05 23.27
CA MET A 48 2.16 2.31 22.16
C MET A 48 3.69 2.46 22.19
N PRO A 49 4.46 1.37 22.38
CA PRO A 49 5.91 1.46 22.46
C PRO A 49 6.51 2.04 21.17
N ASP A 50 7.56 2.85 21.31
CA ASP A 50 8.24 3.51 20.18
C ASP A 50 8.78 2.55 19.11
N LYS A 51 8.97 1.28 19.46
CA LYS A 51 9.51 0.23 18.59
C LYS A 51 8.45 -0.47 17.73
N VAL A 52 7.17 -0.25 18.01
CA VAL A 52 6.08 -0.88 17.27
C VAL A 52 6.06 -0.37 15.82
N CYS A 53 6.11 -1.31 14.89
CA CYS A 53 6.11 -1.02 13.46
C CYS A 53 5.38 -2.07 12.62
N ILE A 54 5.05 -3.25 13.17
CA ILE A 54 4.29 -4.28 12.46
C ILE A 54 2.88 -4.30 13.03
N PHE A 55 1.89 -4.04 12.18
CA PHE A 55 0.51 -3.79 12.60
C PHE A 55 -0.44 -4.82 12.01
N ARG A 56 -1.47 -5.18 12.78
CA ARG A 56 -2.68 -5.79 12.22
C ARG A 56 -3.45 -4.72 11.46
N VAL A 57 -3.95 -5.05 10.29
CA VAL A 57 -4.79 -4.18 9.46
C VAL A 57 -6.10 -3.96 10.19
N PRO A 58 -6.45 -2.71 10.52
CA PRO A 58 -7.73 -2.40 11.13
C PRO A 58 -8.90 -2.88 10.27
N HIS A 59 -9.95 -3.38 10.92
CA HIS A 59 -11.13 -3.92 10.24
C HIS A 59 -11.74 -2.92 9.24
N ILE A 60 -11.69 -1.61 9.55
CA ILE A 60 -12.22 -0.55 8.69
C ILE A 60 -11.52 -0.48 7.32
N LEU A 61 -10.22 -0.80 7.25
CA LEU A 61 -9.48 -0.87 5.99
C LEU A 61 -9.62 -2.25 5.33
N ARG A 62 -9.71 -3.31 6.14
CA ARG A 62 -9.84 -4.69 5.67
C ARG A 62 -11.17 -4.97 4.96
N ARG A 63 -12.28 -4.35 5.40
CA ARG A 63 -13.64 -4.65 4.92
C ARG A 63 -13.87 -4.43 3.41
N HIS A 64 -13.03 -3.65 2.75
CA HIS A 64 -13.14 -3.38 1.31
C HIS A 64 -12.44 -4.41 0.43
N SER A 65 -11.46 -5.14 0.97
CA SER A 65 -10.71 -6.15 0.24
C SER A 65 -9.94 -7.07 1.19
N GLU A 66 -10.60 -8.10 1.72
CA GLU A 66 -9.95 -9.04 2.66
C GLU A 66 -8.79 -9.80 2.03
N LYS A 67 -8.93 -10.14 0.73
CA LYS A 67 -7.88 -10.82 -0.06
C LYS A 67 -6.59 -10.02 -0.15
N ALA A 68 -6.65 -8.68 -0.10
CA ALA A 68 -5.47 -7.82 -0.19
C ALA A 68 -4.58 -7.85 1.07
N TYR A 69 -5.02 -8.52 2.13
CA TYR A 69 -4.31 -8.56 3.42
C TYR A 69 -4.09 -9.98 3.93
N THR A 70 -4.31 -10.99 3.09
CA THR A 70 -4.22 -12.41 3.46
C THR A 70 -3.13 -13.09 2.63
N PRO A 71 -2.11 -13.72 3.23
CA PRO A 71 -1.08 -14.42 2.46
C PRO A 71 -1.65 -15.56 1.63
N ASN A 72 -1.14 -15.73 0.42
CA ASN A 72 -1.57 -16.75 -0.53
C ASN A 72 -0.81 -18.07 -0.33
N ALA A 73 0.49 -18.03 -0.04
CA ALA A 73 1.31 -19.24 0.10
C ALA A 73 2.43 -19.14 1.16
N PHE A 74 3.00 -17.96 1.43
CA PHE A 74 4.11 -17.78 2.37
C PHE A 74 3.70 -16.92 3.57
N SER A 75 3.60 -17.56 4.74
CA SER A 75 3.59 -16.83 6.01
C SER A 75 4.99 -16.29 6.28
N ILE A 76 5.14 -15.07 6.79
CA ILE A 76 6.40 -14.49 7.25
C ILE A 76 6.12 -13.82 8.58
N GLY A 77 6.83 -14.26 9.61
CA GLY A 77 6.53 -13.88 10.99
C GLY A 77 5.40 -14.72 11.60
N PRO A 78 4.92 -14.33 12.80
CA PRO A 78 4.13 -15.22 13.65
C PRO A 78 2.64 -15.31 13.27
N TRP A 79 2.05 -14.27 12.69
CA TRP A 79 0.60 -14.10 12.65
C TRP A 79 -0.17 -14.97 11.65
N HIS A 80 0.50 -15.52 10.64
CA HIS A 80 -0.13 -16.37 9.60
C HIS A 80 0.38 -17.82 9.58
N ARG A 81 1.21 -18.20 10.56
CA ARG A 81 1.96 -19.48 10.55
C ARG A 81 1.08 -20.72 10.54
N HIS A 82 -0.03 -20.67 11.27
CA HIS A 82 -0.92 -21.83 11.43
C HIS A 82 -1.90 -22.01 10.27
N HIS A 83 -1.83 -21.16 9.24
CA HIS A 83 -2.73 -21.26 8.11
C HIS A 83 -2.45 -22.54 7.29
N PRO A 84 -3.44 -23.42 7.06
CA PRO A 84 -3.23 -24.72 6.43
C PRO A 84 -2.53 -24.66 5.06
N LEU A 85 -2.78 -23.61 4.28
CA LEU A 85 -2.17 -23.39 2.96
C LEU A 85 -0.65 -23.21 3.00
N MET A 86 -0.07 -22.90 4.17
CA MET A 86 1.36 -22.55 4.31
C MET A 86 2.26 -23.77 4.61
N LYS A 87 1.68 -24.96 4.83
CA LYS A 87 2.44 -26.15 5.26
C LYS A 87 3.50 -26.60 4.25
N SER A 88 3.21 -26.50 2.95
CA SER A 88 4.14 -26.89 1.89
C SER A 88 5.31 -25.91 1.77
N THR A 89 5.05 -24.61 1.89
CA THR A 89 6.06 -23.56 1.78
C THR A 89 6.99 -23.50 2.98
N GLU A 90 6.57 -23.92 4.18
CA GLU A 90 7.48 -24.10 5.32
C GLU A 90 8.66 -25.05 4.97
N LYS A 91 8.42 -26.10 4.18
CA LYS A 91 9.50 -27.00 3.72
C LYS A 91 10.46 -26.28 2.77
N ILE A 92 9.96 -25.37 1.94
CA ILE A 92 10.78 -24.56 1.04
C ILE A 92 11.70 -23.64 1.86
N LYS A 93 11.16 -22.97 2.89
CA LYS A 93 11.99 -22.15 3.79
C LYS A 93 13.08 -22.94 4.49
N LEU A 94 12.77 -24.15 4.96
CA LEU A 94 13.76 -25.06 5.55
C LEU A 94 14.83 -25.49 4.54
N LYS A 95 14.46 -25.73 3.26
CA LYS A 95 15.43 -26.00 2.18
C LYS A 95 16.37 -24.81 2.00
N TYR A 96 15.86 -23.58 1.99
CA TYR A 96 16.65 -22.37 1.87
C TYR A 96 17.57 -22.15 3.07
N LEU A 97 17.08 -22.34 4.31
CA LEU A 97 17.91 -22.30 5.52
C LEU A 97 19.04 -23.34 5.46
N LYS A 98 18.73 -24.58 5.05
CA LYS A 98 19.74 -25.63 4.88
C LYS A 98 20.79 -25.22 3.83
N GLY A 99 20.36 -24.71 2.68
CA GLY A 99 21.25 -24.25 1.62
C GLY A 99 22.14 -23.08 2.05
N LEU A 100 21.64 -22.18 2.89
CA LEU A 100 22.43 -21.10 3.50
C LEU A 100 23.50 -21.66 4.44
N LEU A 101 23.10 -22.56 5.35
CA LEU A 101 24.02 -23.18 6.33
C LEU A 101 25.12 -24.01 5.66
N CYS A 102 24.79 -24.79 4.62
CA CYS A 102 25.77 -25.65 3.92
C CYS A 102 26.85 -24.87 3.15
N ARG A 103 26.58 -23.62 2.75
CA ARG A 103 27.55 -22.77 2.04
C ARG A 103 28.46 -21.98 2.96
N ARG A 104 28.12 -21.89 4.25
CA ARG A 104 28.98 -21.26 5.25
C ARG A 104 29.95 -22.31 5.79
N SER A 105 31.18 -21.88 6.09
CA SER A 105 32.17 -22.71 6.77
C SER A 105 31.69 -23.09 8.17
N ASP A 106 32.42 -23.97 8.86
CA ASP A 106 32.15 -24.44 10.24
C ASP A 106 31.97 -23.32 11.30
N SER A 107 32.16 -22.05 10.92
CA SER A 107 31.99 -20.87 11.78
C SER A 107 30.53 -20.54 12.12
N ILE A 108 29.55 -20.91 11.29
CA ILE A 108 28.13 -20.57 11.51
C ILE A 108 27.32 -21.86 11.68
N THR A 109 26.71 -22.01 12.86
CA THR A 109 25.84 -23.16 13.18
C THR A 109 24.40 -22.71 13.38
N LEU A 110 23.44 -23.61 13.11
CA LEU A 110 22.03 -23.37 13.43
C LEU A 110 21.84 -23.03 14.91
N LYS A 111 22.59 -23.69 15.80
CA LYS A 111 22.60 -23.41 17.23
C LYS A 111 23.02 -21.97 17.51
N GLY A 112 24.10 -21.50 16.89
CA GLY A 112 24.57 -20.12 17.03
C GLY A 112 23.54 -19.09 16.57
N LEU A 113 22.85 -19.33 15.44
CA LEU A 113 21.77 -18.46 14.97
C LEU A 113 20.60 -18.39 15.96
N ILE A 114 20.19 -19.54 16.51
CA ILE A 114 19.11 -19.61 17.51
C ILE A 114 19.50 -18.89 18.80
N GLU A 115 20.68 -19.14 19.35
CA GLU A 115 21.15 -18.53 20.60
C GLU A 115 21.27 -17.01 20.46
N SER A 116 21.85 -16.55 19.36
CA SER A 116 22.00 -15.12 19.07
C SER A 116 20.66 -14.43 18.84
N THR A 117 19.73 -15.07 18.12
CA THR A 117 18.39 -14.52 17.88
C THR A 117 17.54 -14.50 19.15
N ARG A 118 17.71 -15.48 20.05
CA ARG A 118 17.09 -15.48 21.39
C ARG A 118 17.51 -14.25 22.20
N GLY A 119 18.73 -13.75 22.03
CA GLY A 119 19.21 -12.53 22.69
C GLY A 119 18.45 -11.26 22.31
N ILE A 120 17.91 -11.18 21.09
CA ILE A 120 17.14 -10.03 20.58
C ILE A 120 15.63 -10.28 20.54
N GLU A 121 15.16 -11.42 21.05
CA GLU A 121 13.77 -11.88 20.94
C GLU A 121 12.77 -10.86 21.50
N LYS A 122 13.03 -10.34 22.71
CA LYS A 122 12.13 -9.41 23.38
C LYS A 122 11.99 -8.11 22.60
N GLU A 123 13.09 -7.65 22.00
CA GLU A 123 13.08 -6.46 21.15
C GLU A 123 12.30 -6.72 19.85
N ALA A 124 12.55 -7.85 19.18
CA ALA A 124 11.81 -8.24 17.99
C ALA A 124 10.30 -8.39 18.27
N ARG A 125 9.92 -8.97 19.42
CA ARG A 125 8.52 -9.10 19.84
C ARG A 125 7.88 -7.74 20.10
N SER A 126 8.63 -6.78 20.63
CA SER A 126 8.14 -5.41 20.87
C SER A 126 7.84 -4.60 19.61
N CYS A 127 8.23 -5.09 18.43
CA CYS A 127 7.90 -4.46 17.15
C CYS A 127 6.47 -4.74 16.68
N TYR A 128 5.77 -5.72 17.26
CA TYR A 128 4.41 -6.09 16.87
C TYR A 128 3.37 -5.36 17.71
N ALA A 129 2.39 -4.73 17.06
CA ALA A 129 1.33 -3.93 17.68
C ALA A 129 0.21 -4.75 18.34
N GLY A 130 0.36 -6.07 18.44
CA GLY A 130 -0.68 -6.98 18.91
C GLY A 130 -0.09 -8.23 19.54
N PRO A 131 -0.94 -9.05 20.19
CA PRO A 131 -0.48 -10.27 20.84
C PRO A 131 0.16 -11.23 19.83
N ILE A 132 1.15 -11.95 20.33
CA ILE A 132 1.82 -13.03 19.61
C ILE A 132 1.56 -14.30 20.42
N ASP A 133 0.65 -15.14 19.92
CA ASP A 133 0.17 -16.36 20.58
C ASP A 133 1.14 -17.53 20.42
N VAL A 134 2.44 -17.25 20.48
CA VAL A 134 3.51 -18.27 20.45
C VAL A 134 4.52 -18.00 21.55
N GLY A 135 5.01 -19.09 22.15
CA GLY A 135 6.06 -19.05 23.16
C GLY A 135 7.38 -18.50 22.62
N VAL A 136 8.31 -18.18 23.51
CA VAL A 136 9.63 -17.61 23.17
C VAL A 136 10.38 -18.51 22.19
N GLU A 137 10.39 -19.82 22.43
CA GLU A 137 11.15 -20.77 21.61
C GLU A 137 10.61 -20.86 20.17
N ASP A 138 9.29 -20.91 20.05
CA ASP A 138 8.61 -20.94 18.76
C ASP A 138 8.79 -19.65 17.99
N PHE A 139 8.72 -18.50 18.68
CA PHE A 139 8.96 -17.21 18.05
C PHE A 139 10.40 -17.07 17.54
N VAL A 140 11.41 -17.45 18.33
CA VAL A 140 12.81 -17.48 17.85
C VAL A 140 12.96 -18.39 16.64
N ARG A 141 12.33 -19.58 16.67
CA ARG A 141 12.35 -20.51 15.53
C ARG A 141 11.74 -19.88 14.27
N ILE A 142 10.63 -19.15 14.40
CA ILE A 142 9.99 -18.42 13.29
C ILE A 142 10.94 -17.37 12.73
N LEU A 143 11.51 -16.53 13.60
CA LEU A 143 12.43 -15.46 13.19
C LEU A 143 13.65 -15.98 12.45
N VAL A 144 14.27 -17.06 12.93
CA VAL A 144 15.45 -17.68 12.28
C VAL A 144 15.08 -18.26 10.92
N ILE A 145 14.00 -19.05 10.84
CA ILE A 145 13.59 -19.71 9.59
C ILE A 145 13.20 -18.68 8.53
N ASP A 146 12.30 -17.75 8.89
CA ASP A 146 11.77 -16.77 7.95
C ASP A 146 12.83 -15.73 7.57
N GLY A 147 13.65 -15.29 8.53
CA GLY A 147 14.74 -14.35 8.27
C GLY A 147 15.82 -14.93 7.36
N CYS A 148 16.29 -16.16 7.64
CA CYS A 148 17.26 -16.82 6.77
C CYS A 148 16.68 -17.14 5.38
N PHE A 149 15.39 -17.50 5.31
CA PHE A 149 14.69 -17.68 4.05
C PHE A 149 14.72 -16.42 3.18
N LEU A 150 14.35 -15.26 3.75
CA LEU A 150 14.35 -13.98 3.02
C LEU A 150 15.75 -13.56 2.58
N ILE A 151 16.73 -13.65 3.47
CA ILE A 151 18.13 -13.34 3.15
C ILE A 151 18.63 -14.20 1.99
N GLU A 152 18.36 -15.50 2.05
CA GLU A 152 18.81 -16.43 1.02
C GLU A 152 18.06 -16.26 -0.30
N LEU A 153 16.76 -15.97 -0.23
CA LEU A 153 15.95 -15.61 -1.39
C LEU A 153 16.56 -14.44 -2.15
N PHE A 154 16.87 -13.34 -1.46
CA PHE A 154 17.43 -12.16 -2.12
C PHE A 154 18.85 -12.40 -2.66
N ARG A 155 19.67 -13.20 -1.95
CA ARG A 155 21.00 -13.60 -2.45
C ARG A 155 20.92 -14.46 -3.71
N LYS A 156 19.97 -15.39 -3.79
CA LYS A 156 19.72 -16.22 -4.97
C LYS A 156 19.12 -15.43 -6.13
N ASP A 157 18.28 -14.44 -5.83
CA ASP A 157 17.78 -13.54 -6.86
C ASP A 157 18.93 -12.78 -7.53
N GLN A 158 19.84 -12.23 -6.73
CA GLN A 158 21.00 -11.46 -7.20
C GLN A 158 22.08 -12.31 -7.89
N ASP A 159 22.31 -13.54 -7.44
CA ASP A 159 23.34 -14.43 -8.00
C ASP A 159 22.74 -15.80 -8.39
N ASN A 160 22.53 -15.98 -9.69
CA ASN A 160 21.97 -17.20 -10.26
C ASN A 160 22.81 -18.45 -9.97
N LEU A 161 24.13 -18.31 -9.74
CA LEU A 161 25.02 -19.44 -9.45
C LEU A 161 24.72 -20.08 -8.09
N ARG A 162 24.00 -19.38 -7.22
CA ARG A 162 23.54 -19.88 -5.91
C ARG A 162 22.30 -20.75 -5.99
N ARG A 163 21.61 -20.76 -7.14
CA ARG A 163 20.36 -21.50 -7.31
C ARG A 163 20.68 -22.97 -7.55
N GLU A 164 20.06 -23.85 -6.78
CA GLU A 164 20.16 -25.28 -7.07
C GLU A 164 19.38 -25.62 -8.34
N VAL A 165 19.75 -26.71 -9.01
CA VAL A 165 19.05 -27.18 -10.23
C VAL A 165 17.56 -27.45 -9.97
N ASP A 166 17.20 -27.84 -8.75
CA ASP A 166 15.84 -28.12 -8.31
C ASP A 166 15.26 -27.02 -7.39
N ASP A 167 15.71 -25.77 -7.52
CA ASP A 167 15.20 -24.65 -6.73
C ASP A 167 13.70 -24.43 -6.98
N PRO A 168 12.82 -24.61 -5.97
CA PRO A 168 11.38 -24.56 -6.20
C PRO A 168 10.86 -23.17 -6.53
N ILE A 169 11.54 -22.09 -6.11
CA ILE A 169 11.03 -20.71 -6.30
C ILE A 169 11.40 -20.19 -7.68
N PHE A 170 12.65 -20.38 -8.11
CA PHE A 170 13.11 -19.84 -9.38
C PHE A 170 12.81 -20.75 -10.57
N ASN A 171 12.46 -22.02 -10.35
CA ASN A 171 12.07 -22.94 -11.43
C ASN A 171 10.55 -23.06 -11.64
N MET A 172 9.72 -22.55 -10.73
CA MET A 172 8.25 -22.62 -10.83
C MET A 172 7.66 -21.22 -10.98
N SER A 173 7.09 -20.92 -12.15
CA SER A 173 6.68 -19.56 -12.54
C SER A 173 5.74 -18.84 -11.55
N CYS A 174 4.83 -19.57 -10.90
CA CYS A 174 3.86 -18.96 -9.97
C CYS A 174 4.46 -18.61 -8.60
N MET A 175 5.63 -19.13 -8.24
CA MET A 175 6.20 -18.93 -6.89
C MET A 175 6.62 -17.49 -6.64
N LEU A 176 7.16 -16.83 -7.66
CA LEU A 176 7.50 -15.41 -7.57
C LEU A 176 6.25 -14.53 -7.44
N GLN A 177 5.13 -14.90 -8.08
CA GLN A 177 3.87 -14.17 -7.92
C GLN A 177 3.36 -14.24 -6.47
N TYR A 178 3.40 -15.44 -5.85
CA TYR A 178 3.07 -15.58 -4.43
C TYR A 178 4.01 -14.75 -3.55
N LEU A 179 5.31 -14.74 -3.83
CA LEU A 179 6.27 -13.97 -3.03
C LEU A 179 6.08 -12.46 -3.17
N TYR A 180 5.89 -11.94 -4.40
CA TYR A 180 5.62 -10.51 -4.59
C TYR A 180 4.36 -10.05 -3.88
N HIS A 181 3.35 -10.92 -3.77
CA HIS A 181 2.15 -10.66 -2.99
C HIS A 181 2.38 -10.75 -1.48
N ASP A 182 2.97 -11.86 -1.00
CA ASP A 182 2.96 -12.18 0.43
C ASP A 182 4.02 -11.41 1.21
N LEU A 183 5.14 -11.06 0.59
CA LEU A 183 6.24 -10.35 1.24
C LEU A 183 5.96 -8.86 1.49
N ILE A 184 4.94 -8.29 0.85
CA ILE A 184 4.57 -6.87 1.00
C ILE A 184 3.39 -6.65 1.96
N LEU A 185 2.79 -7.72 2.49
CA LEU A 185 1.64 -7.58 3.38
C LEU A 185 2.09 -7.05 4.75
N VAL A 186 1.41 -6.01 5.27
CA VAL A 186 1.80 -5.34 6.52
C VAL A 186 1.72 -6.27 7.75
N GLU A 187 0.83 -7.26 7.73
CA GLU A 187 0.71 -8.27 8.80
C GLU A 187 1.71 -9.43 8.66
N ASN A 188 2.37 -9.55 7.51
CA ASN A 188 3.21 -10.68 7.14
C ASN A 188 4.68 -10.27 7.08
N GLN A 189 5.16 -9.66 8.18
CA GLN A 189 6.49 -9.07 8.26
C GLN A 189 7.28 -9.64 9.44
N ILE A 190 8.61 -9.54 9.34
CA ILE A 190 9.53 -9.63 10.48
C ILE A 190 10.30 -8.33 10.65
N PRO A 191 10.72 -7.97 11.87
CA PRO A 191 11.44 -6.71 12.11
C PRO A 191 12.76 -6.68 11.35
N TRP A 192 13.10 -5.52 10.79
CA TRP A 192 14.35 -5.32 10.06
C TRP A 192 15.59 -5.61 10.92
N LEU A 193 15.55 -5.28 12.21
CA LEU A 193 16.57 -5.63 13.19
C LEU A 193 16.93 -7.13 13.15
N VAL A 194 15.92 -8.01 13.08
CA VAL A 194 16.15 -9.46 13.00
C VAL A 194 16.82 -9.84 11.70
N LEU A 195 16.34 -9.27 10.59
CA LEU A 195 16.91 -9.51 9.27
C LEU A 195 18.36 -9.05 9.18
N GLU A 196 18.68 -7.85 9.65
CA GLU A 196 20.02 -7.29 9.66
C GLU A 196 20.96 -8.08 10.56
N HIS A 197 20.49 -8.47 11.75
CA HIS A 197 21.22 -9.33 12.67
C HIS A 197 21.61 -10.67 12.03
N LEU A 198 20.63 -11.38 11.46
CA LEU A 198 20.86 -12.65 10.76
C LEU A 198 21.71 -12.47 9.49
N PHE A 199 21.55 -11.36 8.77
CA PHE A 199 22.33 -11.06 7.57
C PHE A 199 23.81 -10.88 7.90
N ASN A 200 24.12 -10.14 8.96
CA ASN A 200 25.48 -9.92 9.45
C ASN A 200 26.12 -11.21 9.97
N MET A 201 25.36 -12.00 10.74
CA MET A 201 25.82 -13.33 11.18
C MET A 201 26.11 -14.28 10.02
N THR A 202 25.44 -14.07 8.88
CA THR A 202 25.57 -14.93 7.70
C THR A 202 26.28 -14.21 6.56
N ALA A 203 27.08 -13.17 6.82
CA ALA A 203 27.71 -12.37 5.78
C ALA A 203 28.69 -13.19 4.91
N ASP A 204 28.76 -12.86 3.61
CA ASP A 204 29.80 -13.38 2.72
C ASP A 204 31.08 -12.55 2.92
N PRO A 205 32.25 -13.16 3.19
CA PRO A 205 33.51 -12.44 3.17
C PRO A 205 33.71 -11.73 1.81
N GLY A 206 33.88 -10.41 1.83
CA GLY A 206 34.16 -9.62 0.63
C GLY A 206 32.95 -9.15 -0.18
N ASN A 207 31.71 -9.48 0.23
CA ASN A 207 30.52 -8.90 -0.40
C ASN A 207 30.12 -7.61 0.32
N ALA A 208 30.19 -6.48 -0.39
CA ALA A 208 29.80 -5.16 0.13
C ALA A 208 28.29 -4.86 -0.03
N THR A 209 27.53 -5.74 -0.69
CA THR A 209 26.11 -5.52 -0.96
C THR A 209 25.30 -5.60 0.33
N THR A 210 24.54 -4.57 0.64
CA THR A 210 23.70 -4.53 1.84
C THR A 210 22.42 -5.35 1.66
N LEU A 211 21.79 -5.74 2.77
CA LEU A 211 20.50 -6.42 2.72
C LEU A 211 19.42 -5.57 2.04
N ALA A 212 19.40 -4.26 2.29
CA ALA A 212 18.45 -3.33 1.66
C ALA A 212 18.62 -3.31 0.14
N GLN A 213 19.86 -3.31 -0.36
CA GLN A 213 20.14 -3.38 -1.80
C GLN A 213 19.63 -4.68 -2.42
N LEU A 214 19.85 -5.83 -1.77
CA LEU A 214 19.36 -7.12 -2.25
C LEU A 214 17.82 -7.16 -2.27
N ALA A 215 17.17 -6.66 -1.22
CA ALA A 215 15.72 -6.60 -1.14
C ALA A 215 15.11 -5.66 -2.20
N LEU A 216 15.65 -4.45 -2.36
CA LEU A 216 15.18 -3.50 -3.38
C LEU A 216 15.43 -4.01 -4.80
N GLN A 217 16.52 -4.74 -5.02
CA GLN A 217 16.79 -5.39 -6.31
C GLN A 217 15.75 -6.47 -6.63
N PHE A 218 15.32 -7.25 -5.63
CA PHE A 218 14.23 -8.23 -5.79
C PHE A 218 12.90 -7.55 -6.18
N PHE A 219 12.56 -6.41 -5.56
CA PHE A 219 11.34 -5.65 -5.88
C PHE A 219 11.53 -4.58 -6.96
N ARG A 220 12.62 -4.63 -7.72
CA ARG A 220 13.04 -3.53 -8.59
C ARG A 220 11.95 -3.11 -9.59
N ASN A 221 11.22 -4.06 -10.17
CA ASN A 221 10.21 -3.77 -11.19
C ASN A 221 8.77 -3.74 -10.64
N ILE A 222 8.60 -3.64 -9.31
CA ILE A 222 7.28 -3.78 -8.68
C ILE A 222 6.32 -2.61 -9.00
N PHE A 223 6.86 -1.41 -9.27
CA PHE A 223 6.08 -0.20 -9.57
C PHE A 223 6.30 0.36 -10.98
N SER A 224 7.46 0.08 -11.58
CA SER A 224 7.87 0.65 -12.88
C SER A 224 9.02 -0.15 -13.48
N PHE A 225 9.12 -0.17 -14.81
CA PHE A 225 10.30 -0.67 -15.54
C PHE A 225 11.51 0.25 -15.46
N HIS A 226 11.32 1.48 -14.96
CA HIS A 226 12.38 2.48 -14.78
C HIS A 226 12.45 2.95 -13.32
N PRO A 227 12.80 2.04 -12.39
CA PRO A 227 12.71 2.30 -10.95
C PRO A 227 13.78 3.27 -10.43
N PRO A 228 13.60 3.81 -9.21
CA PRO A 228 14.59 4.65 -8.56
C PRO A 228 15.94 3.97 -8.42
N SER A 229 17.01 4.78 -8.38
CA SER A 229 18.33 4.25 -8.02
C SER A 229 18.28 3.66 -6.61
N ILE A 230 18.94 2.52 -6.46
CA ILE A 230 19.10 1.87 -5.17
C ILE A 230 20.30 2.53 -4.49
N ASP A 231 20.03 3.40 -3.53
CA ASP A 231 21.03 4.04 -2.69
C ASP A 231 21.58 3.05 -1.65
N PRO A 232 22.91 2.87 -1.52
CA PRO A 232 23.50 2.05 -0.45
C PRO A 232 23.19 2.54 0.98
N TYR A 233 22.81 3.81 1.17
CA TYR A 233 22.65 4.45 2.48
C TYR A 233 21.23 4.42 3.03
N TYR A 234 20.32 3.61 2.49
CA TYR A 234 19.02 3.37 3.11
C TYR A 234 19.22 2.83 4.54
N GLN A 235 18.93 3.66 5.53
CA GLN A 235 19.02 3.32 6.96
C GLN A 235 17.70 3.58 7.68
N GLY A 236 17.49 2.89 8.80
CA GLY A 236 16.37 3.13 9.71
C GLY A 236 15.07 2.42 9.34
N GLN A 237 15.09 1.52 8.36
CA GLN A 237 13.91 0.73 7.96
C GLN A 237 13.43 -0.14 9.12
N LYS A 238 12.12 -0.32 9.18
CA LYS A 238 11.48 -1.09 10.25
C LYS A 238 11.17 -2.53 9.86
N HIS A 239 10.88 -2.77 8.58
CA HIS A 239 10.64 -4.07 7.95
C HIS A 239 10.63 -3.88 6.43
N LEU A 240 10.33 -4.93 5.66
CA LEU A 240 10.44 -4.92 4.20
C LEU A 240 9.45 -3.95 3.52
N LEU A 241 8.19 -3.93 3.95
CA LEU A 241 7.20 -2.97 3.42
C LEU A 241 7.61 -1.49 3.69
N ASP A 242 8.18 -1.21 4.87
CA ASP A 242 8.68 0.13 5.21
C ASP A 242 9.90 0.52 4.36
N LEU A 243 10.78 -0.44 4.03
CA LEU A 243 11.87 -0.23 3.06
C LEU A 243 11.32 0.18 1.69
N LEU A 244 10.29 -0.51 1.16
CA LEU A 244 9.68 -0.15 -0.12
C LEU A 244 9.03 1.23 -0.09
N ARG A 245 8.35 1.56 1.02
CA ARG A 245 7.78 2.90 1.21
C ARG A 245 8.87 3.97 1.18
N ASN A 246 9.91 3.80 1.99
CA ASN A 246 11.00 4.77 2.10
C ASN A 246 11.74 4.93 0.76
N TRP A 247 11.90 3.84 0.00
CA TRP A 247 12.46 3.88 -1.35
C TRP A 247 11.67 4.81 -2.29
N LEU A 248 10.34 4.72 -2.27
CA LEU A 248 9.48 5.61 -3.06
C LEU A 248 9.52 7.07 -2.58
N VAL A 249 9.41 7.27 -1.26
CA VAL A 249 9.27 8.60 -0.66
C VAL A 249 10.57 9.40 -0.78
N LEU A 250 11.71 8.82 -0.40
CA LEU A 250 13.01 9.50 -0.45
C LEU A 250 13.44 9.83 -1.88
N SER A 251 13.00 9.01 -2.84
CA SER A 251 13.25 9.25 -4.27
C SER A 251 12.35 10.35 -4.88
N SER A 252 11.42 10.93 -4.12
CA SER A 252 10.42 11.90 -4.61
C SER A 252 10.71 13.37 -4.27
N GLY A 253 11.90 13.67 -3.74
CA GLY A 253 12.32 15.03 -3.35
C GLY A 253 11.97 15.42 -1.91
N GLU A 254 12.49 16.56 -1.45
CA GLU A 254 12.28 17.07 -0.09
C GLU A 254 10.85 17.61 0.12
N GLU A 255 10.38 17.54 1.36
CA GLU A 255 9.13 18.17 1.78
C GLU A 255 9.27 19.69 1.75
N GLU A 256 8.59 20.35 0.82
CA GLU A 256 8.37 21.79 0.98
C GLU A 256 7.36 22.05 2.11
N ASP A 257 7.62 23.10 2.90
CA ASP A 257 6.78 23.56 4.00
C ASP A 257 5.29 23.57 3.65
N SER A 258 4.48 23.03 4.54
CA SER A 258 3.12 22.59 4.24
C SER A 258 2.04 23.58 4.60
N GLU A 259 1.37 24.04 3.56
CA GLU A 259 0.02 24.56 3.67
C GLU A 259 -0.95 23.41 4.02
N THR A 260 -1.90 23.68 4.90
CA THR A 260 -3.00 22.76 5.18
C THR A 260 -4.18 23.06 4.26
N GLY A 261 -4.91 22.03 3.87
CA GLY A 261 -6.10 22.16 3.04
C GLY A 261 -6.27 21.03 2.06
N TRP A 262 -7.31 21.16 1.25
CA TRP A 262 -7.71 20.21 0.24
C TRP A 262 -8.15 20.95 -1.00
N GLU A 263 -7.72 20.48 -2.17
CA GLU A 263 -8.22 20.96 -3.45
C GLU A 263 -8.28 19.80 -4.44
N PRO A 264 -9.43 19.54 -5.06
CA PRO A 264 -9.56 18.42 -5.99
C PRO A 264 -8.76 18.67 -7.26
N MET A 265 -8.14 17.61 -7.76
CA MET A 265 -7.54 17.60 -9.09
C MET A 265 -8.63 17.29 -10.13
N PRO A 266 -8.72 18.03 -11.25
CA PRO A 266 -9.61 17.65 -12.35
C PRO A 266 -9.16 16.34 -13.01
N SER A 267 -10.10 15.56 -13.54
CA SER A 267 -9.76 14.31 -14.25
C SER A 267 -8.89 14.55 -15.47
N VAL A 268 -8.12 13.55 -15.88
CA VAL A 268 -7.14 13.72 -16.96
C VAL A 268 -7.78 14.14 -18.28
N THR A 269 -8.98 13.62 -18.59
CA THR A 269 -9.73 14.03 -19.78
C THR A 269 -10.04 15.53 -19.74
N ASN A 270 -10.52 16.03 -18.59
CA ASN A 270 -10.83 17.45 -18.43
C ASN A 270 -9.58 18.32 -18.54
N LEU A 271 -8.44 17.85 -18.01
CA LEU A 271 -7.17 18.56 -18.12
C LEU A 271 -6.72 18.67 -19.59
N VAL A 272 -6.78 17.57 -20.34
CA VAL A 272 -6.45 17.54 -21.77
C VAL A 272 -7.39 18.44 -22.57
N ASP A 273 -8.70 18.39 -22.31
CA ASP A 273 -9.70 19.25 -22.96
C ASP A 273 -9.47 20.75 -22.66
N ALA A 274 -8.89 21.08 -21.51
CA ALA A 274 -8.48 22.44 -21.16
C ALA A 274 -7.13 22.88 -21.77
N GLY A 275 -6.47 22.01 -22.54
CA GLY A 275 -5.21 22.29 -23.21
C GLY A 275 -3.96 22.02 -22.37
N ILE A 276 -4.08 21.31 -21.25
CA ILE A 276 -2.93 20.79 -20.49
C ILE A 276 -2.40 19.56 -21.22
N LYS A 277 -1.08 19.50 -21.42
CA LYS A 277 -0.42 18.38 -22.10
C LYS A 277 0.13 17.41 -21.08
N LEU A 278 -0.11 16.12 -21.30
CA LEU A 278 0.51 15.06 -20.52
C LEU A 278 1.91 14.78 -21.04
N LYS A 279 2.84 14.54 -20.14
CA LYS A 279 4.20 14.13 -20.47
C LYS A 279 4.63 13.04 -19.48
N VAL A 280 5.31 12.01 -20.00
CA VAL A 280 5.94 10.99 -19.16
C VAL A 280 7.09 11.66 -18.40
N GLY A 281 7.02 11.60 -17.07
CA GLY A 281 8.02 12.16 -16.18
C GLY A 281 9.32 11.36 -16.25
N GLU A 282 10.45 12.06 -16.18
CA GLU A 282 11.78 11.46 -16.13
C GLU A 282 12.17 11.01 -14.72
N SER A 283 11.37 11.41 -13.72
CA SER A 283 11.60 11.01 -12.33
C SER A 283 11.41 9.52 -12.18
N ARG A 284 12.24 8.93 -11.33
CA ARG A 284 12.23 7.49 -11.10
C ARG A 284 11.26 7.07 -10.00
N SER A 285 10.80 7.99 -9.15
CA SER A 285 9.75 7.71 -8.16
C SER A 285 8.38 7.99 -8.74
N ILE A 286 7.44 7.04 -8.61
CA ILE A 286 6.04 7.22 -9.02
C ILE A 286 5.34 8.39 -8.31
N LEU A 287 5.89 8.87 -7.20
CA LEU A 287 5.32 9.93 -6.38
C LEU A 287 5.72 11.35 -6.84
N ASP A 288 6.68 11.49 -7.77
CA ASP A 288 7.23 12.78 -8.17
C ASP A 288 6.50 13.37 -9.39
N ILE A 289 5.30 13.90 -9.14
CA ILE A 289 4.46 14.53 -10.17
C ILE A 289 4.70 16.03 -10.19
N LYS A 290 4.98 16.58 -11.38
CA LYS A 290 5.31 17.99 -11.58
C LYS A 290 4.36 18.65 -12.56
N PHE A 291 4.15 19.95 -12.38
CA PHE A 291 3.38 20.76 -13.31
C PHE A 291 4.11 22.06 -13.63
N GLU A 292 4.51 22.21 -14.88
CA GLU A 292 5.25 23.36 -15.36
C GLU A 292 4.77 23.76 -16.76
N ASN A 293 4.51 25.06 -16.97
CA ASN A 293 4.20 25.65 -18.27
C ASN A 293 3.07 24.94 -19.06
N GLY A 294 2.07 24.40 -18.36
CA GLY A 294 0.93 23.69 -18.99
C GLY A 294 1.22 22.22 -19.32
N PHE A 295 2.37 21.69 -18.92
CA PHE A 295 2.70 20.27 -18.97
C PHE A 295 2.52 19.65 -17.58
N LEU A 296 1.74 18.58 -17.52
CA LEU A 296 1.63 17.72 -16.35
C LEU A 296 2.54 16.51 -16.58
N GLU A 297 3.65 16.50 -15.85
CA GLU A 297 4.66 15.44 -15.92
C GLU A 297 4.36 14.39 -14.84
N ILE A 298 4.03 13.17 -15.28
CA ILE A 298 3.70 12.06 -14.39
C ILE A 298 4.66 10.90 -14.66
N PRO A 299 5.40 10.42 -13.67
CA PRO A 299 6.27 9.25 -13.81
C PRO A 299 5.48 8.00 -14.23
N PRO A 300 6.10 7.08 -14.99
CA PRO A 300 5.41 5.91 -15.48
C PRO A 300 5.05 4.94 -14.35
N LEU A 301 3.81 4.44 -14.35
CA LEU A 301 3.27 3.48 -13.40
C LEU A 301 2.90 2.17 -14.10
N LEU A 302 3.40 1.06 -13.56
CA LEU A 302 3.05 -0.29 -13.99
C LEU A 302 1.86 -0.80 -13.16
N VAL A 303 0.75 -1.13 -13.84
CA VAL A 303 -0.47 -1.64 -13.22
C VAL A 303 -0.63 -3.12 -13.55
N GLN A 304 -0.43 -3.96 -12.54
CA GLN A 304 -0.52 -5.42 -12.58
C GLN A 304 -1.43 -5.92 -11.45
N GLU A 305 -1.68 -7.24 -11.42
CA GLU A 305 -2.55 -7.88 -10.42
C GLU A 305 -2.14 -7.60 -8.97
N THR A 306 -0.84 -7.44 -8.69
CA THR A 306 -0.33 -7.17 -7.33
C THR A 306 -0.35 -5.69 -6.95
N THR A 307 -0.50 -4.77 -7.91
CA THR A 307 -0.42 -3.32 -7.68
C THR A 307 -1.45 -2.86 -6.64
N GLU A 308 -2.65 -3.43 -6.65
CA GLU A 308 -3.68 -3.12 -5.66
C GLU A 308 -3.26 -3.48 -4.24
N VAL A 309 -2.76 -4.71 -4.09
CA VAL A 309 -2.36 -5.26 -2.80
C VAL A 309 -1.23 -4.42 -2.22
N ILE A 310 -0.24 -4.06 -3.04
CA ILE A 310 0.90 -3.26 -2.61
C ILE A 310 0.47 -1.89 -2.11
N ILE A 311 -0.32 -1.14 -2.90
CA ILE A 311 -0.72 0.22 -2.52
C ILE A 311 -1.63 0.18 -1.28
N ARG A 312 -2.57 -0.77 -1.17
CA ARG A 312 -3.42 -0.92 0.02
C ARG A 312 -2.62 -1.22 1.29
N ASN A 313 -1.60 -2.06 1.20
CA ASN A 313 -0.75 -2.37 2.35
C ASN A 313 0.14 -1.18 2.74
N LEU A 314 0.67 -0.43 1.77
CA LEU A 314 1.39 0.82 2.03
C LEU A 314 0.50 1.86 2.70
N ILE A 315 -0.73 2.05 2.22
CA ILE A 315 -1.73 2.94 2.85
C ILE A 315 -2.02 2.45 4.27
N SER A 316 -2.29 1.15 4.45
CA SER A 316 -2.57 0.58 5.78
C SER A 316 -1.44 0.82 6.77
N TYR A 317 -0.19 0.72 6.32
CA TYR A 317 0.97 1.04 7.13
C TYR A 317 1.03 2.53 7.50
N GLU A 318 0.75 3.46 6.58
CA GLU A 318 0.64 4.90 6.88
C GLU A 318 -0.47 5.22 7.87
N GLN A 319 -1.62 4.54 7.77
CA GLN A 319 -2.76 4.72 8.66
C GLN A 319 -2.46 4.21 10.09
N CYS A 320 -1.69 3.12 10.22
CA CYS A 320 -1.38 2.52 11.52
C CYS A 320 -0.18 3.16 12.20
N SER A 321 0.83 3.61 11.44
CA SER A 321 2.07 4.15 11.97
C SER A 321 1.96 5.66 12.25
N PRO A 322 1.97 6.11 13.53
CA PRO A 322 1.73 7.53 13.85
C PRO A 322 2.80 8.47 13.29
N LYS A 323 4.04 7.97 13.13
CA LYS A 323 5.21 8.74 12.66
C LYS A 323 5.32 8.76 11.13
N CYS A 324 4.52 7.98 10.40
CA CYS A 324 4.55 7.96 8.95
C CYS A 324 3.75 9.14 8.37
N THR A 325 4.26 9.69 7.27
CA THR A 325 3.58 10.70 6.46
C THR A 325 2.56 10.06 5.52
N ASP A 326 1.49 10.76 5.16
CA ASP A 326 0.42 10.20 4.31
C ASP A 326 0.74 10.33 2.81
N ARG A 327 1.98 10.02 2.41
CA ARG A 327 2.50 10.29 1.06
C ARG A 327 1.85 9.36 0.03
N ILE A 328 1.77 8.07 0.34
CA ILE A 328 1.15 7.06 -0.52
C ILE A 328 -0.38 7.25 -0.54
N THR A 329 -0.97 7.56 0.62
CA THR A 329 -2.40 7.88 0.73
C THR A 329 -2.75 9.11 -0.10
N SER A 330 -1.94 10.19 -0.04
CA SER A 330 -2.09 11.37 -0.91
C SER A 330 -1.99 11.04 -2.39
N TYR A 331 -1.11 10.11 -2.76
CA TYR A 331 -0.92 9.67 -4.14
C TYR A 331 -2.14 8.89 -4.64
N ALA A 332 -2.67 7.96 -3.85
CA ALA A 332 -3.88 7.23 -4.21
C ALA A 332 -5.07 8.17 -4.42
N VAL A 333 -5.23 9.17 -3.56
CA VAL A 333 -6.25 10.22 -3.68
C VAL A 333 -6.07 11.07 -4.94
N LEU A 334 -4.82 11.39 -5.30
CA LEU A 334 -4.53 12.12 -6.55
C LEU A 334 -4.88 11.27 -7.78
N LEU A 335 -4.55 9.98 -7.78
CA LEU A 335 -4.85 9.08 -8.89
C LEU A 335 -6.36 8.85 -9.07
N ASP A 336 -7.12 8.69 -8.01
CA ASP A 336 -8.59 8.61 -8.06
C ASP A 336 -9.21 9.85 -8.73
N ASN A 337 -8.77 11.04 -8.34
CA ASN A 337 -9.21 12.29 -8.99
C ASN A 337 -8.85 12.34 -10.48
N LEU A 338 -7.64 11.89 -10.84
CA LEU A 338 -7.16 11.91 -12.23
C LEU A 338 -7.84 10.83 -13.10
N ILE A 339 -8.17 9.66 -12.53
CA ILE A 339 -8.65 8.45 -13.20
C ILE A 339 -10.09 8.13 -12.77
N ASN A 340 -10.99 9.09 -12.93
CA ASN A 340 -12.37 8.91 -12.51
C ASN A 340 -13.16 7.95 -13.44
N THR A 341 -12.81 7.92 -14.73
CA THR A 341 -13.52 7.13 -15.76
C THR A 341 -12.57 6.26 -16.59
N THR A 342 -13.12 5.30 -17.34
CA THR A 342 -12.35 4.44 -18.24
C THR A 342 -11.70 5.22 -19.37
N LYS A 343 -12.35 6.30 -19.83
CA LYS A 343 -11.76 7.26 -20.78
C LYS A 343 -10.50 7.93 -20.22
N ASP A 344 -10.49 8.23 -18.91
CA ASP A 344 -9.30 8.78 -18.24
C ASP A 344 -8.17 7.73 -18.23
N MET A 345 -8.48 6.47 -17.95
CA MET A 345 -7.53 5.35 -18.01
C MET A 345 -6.95 5.15 -19.42
N ASP A 346 -7.80 5.16 -20.45
CA ASP A 346 -7.39 5.03 -21.85
C ASP A 346 -6.47 6.19 -22.28
N THR A 347 -6.75 7.40 -21.79
CA THR A 347 -5.94 8.59 -22.05
C THR A 347 -4.53 8.43 -21.44
N PHE A 348 -4.43 7.94 -20.20
CA PHE A 348 -3.13 7.67 -19.59
C PHE A 348 -2.36 6.55 -20.30
N THR A 349 -3.05 5.47 -20.66
CA THR A 349 -2.44 4.35 -21.39
C THR A 349 -1.92 4.80 -22.74
N SER A 350 -2.72 5.57 -23.50
CA SER A 350 -2.33 6.12 -24.80
C SER A 350 -1.16 7.11 -24.72
N SER A 351 -1.01 7.80 -23.58
CA SER A 351 0.11 8.73 -23.32
C SER A 351 1.39 8.04 -22.84
N GLY A 352 1.35 6.73 -22.57
CA GLY A 352 2.49 5.95 -22.04
C GLY A 352 2.82 6.22 -20.57
N ILE A 353 1.92 6.89 -19.82
CA ILE A 353 2.09 7.16 -18.39
C ILE A 353 1.71 5.93 -17.56
N ILE A 354 0.67 5.20 -17.95
CA ILE A 354 0.27 3.96 -17.28
C ILE A 354 0.48 2.80 -18.25
N ASP A 355 1.29 1.83 -17.84
CA ASP A 355 1.35 0.52 -18.50
C ASP A 355 0.36 -0.40 -17.79
N ASN A 356 -0.83 -0.53 -18.36
CA ASN A 356 -1.94 -1.27 -17.77
C ASN A 356 -2.02 -2.71 -18.30
N TRP A 357 -1.79 -3.69 -17.42
CA TRP A 357 -1.91 -5.11 -17.72
C TRP A 357 -3.25 -5.71 -17.29
N LEU A 358 -4.13 -4.88 -16.71
CA LEU A 358 -5.49 -5.26 -16.33
C LEU A 358 -6.51 -4.78 -17.38
N ASN A 359 -7.75 -5.23 -17.25
CA ASN A 359 -8.85 -4.59 -17.98
C ASN A 359 -8.98 -3.11 -17.54
N PRO A 360 -9.10 -2.13 -18.46
CA PRO A 360 -9.29 -0.72 -18.11
C PRO A 360 -10.44 -0.44 -17.13
N ASP A 361 -11.55 -1.18 -17.24
CA ASP A 361 -12.69 -1.07 -16.33
C ASP A 361 -12.31 -1.49 -14.90
N GLU A 362 -11.58 -2.59 -14.78
CA GLU A 362 -11.08 -3.11 -13.51
C GLU A 362 -10.05 -2.16 -12.91
N ALA A 363 -9.10 -1.69 -13.73
CA ALA A 363 -8.06 -0.74 -13.32
C ALA A 363 -8.65 0.60 -12.83
N THR A 364 -9.70 1.11 -13.49
CA THR A 364 -10.40 2.33 -13.07
C THR A 364 -11.09 2.13 -11.72
N GLN A 365 -11.87 1.04 -11.58
CA GLN A 365 -12.52 0.73 -10.30
C GLN A 365 -11.51 0.50 -9.17
N PHE A 366 -10.36 -0.07 -9.52
CA PHE A 366 -9.25 -0.29 -8.63
C PHE A 366 -8.76 1.03 -8.01
N PHE A 367 -8.39 2.03 -8.83
CA PHE A 367 -7.90 3.32 -8.33
C PHE A 367 -8.96 4.04 -7.49
N ASN A 368 -10.24 3.98 -7.90
CA ASN A 368 -11.34 4.64 -7.19
C ASN A 368 -11.68 4.02 -5.83
N LYS A 369 -11.12 2.84 -5.52
CA LYS A 369 -11.38 2.09 -4.28
C LYS A 369 -10.14 1.94 -3.39
N LEU A 370 -9.01 2.51 -3.78
CA LEU A 370 -7.71 2.29 -3.11
C LEU A 370 -7.67 2.76 -1.66
N TYR A 371 -8.25 3.94 -1.39
CA TYR A 371 -8.12 4.64 -0.12
C TYR A 371 -9.44 4.71 0.68
N LEU A 372 -10.42 3.85 0.36
CA LEU A 372 -11.68 3.81 1.11
C LEU A 372 -11.43 3.64 2.61
N ASP A 373 -12.04 4.51 3.41
CA ASP A 373 -11.85 4.66 4.86
C ASP A 373 -10.43 4.99 5.36
N ALA A 374 -9.49 5.28 4.46
CA ALA A 374 -8.22 5.86 4.86
C ALA A 374 -8.42 7.34 5.25
N TYR A 375 -7.81 7.73 6.36
CA TYR A 375 -7.82 9.11 6.83
C TYR A 375 -6.58 9.85 6.36
N LEU A 376 -6.78 11.01 5.73
CA LEU A 376 -5.69 11.84 5.22
C LEU A 376 -5.44 13.02 6.16
N LYS A 377 -4.36 12.98 6.95
CA LYS A 377 -3.98 14.07 7.88
C LYS A 377 -3.45 15.27 7.11
N LYS A 378 -2.61 15.03 6.09
CA LYS A 378 -1.97 16.07 5.27
C LYS A 378 -1.93 15.65 3.81
N TYR A 379 -2.51 16.49 2.94
CA TYR A 379 -2.50 16.24 1.49
C TYR A 379 -1.23 16.78 0.84
N TYR A 380 -0.33 15.89 0.42
CA TYR A 380 0.97 16.28 -0.15
C TYR A 380 0.82 17.09 -1.45
N TYR A 381 -0.11 16.70 -2.34
CA TYR A 381 -0.22 17.28 -3.67
C TYR A 381 -1.02 18.58 -3.72
N LEU A 382 -1.33 19.21 -2.57
CA LEU A 382 -2.12 20.44 -2.51
C LEU A 382 -1.53 21.57 -3.38
N LYS A 383 -0.21 21.81 -3.30
CA LYS A 383 0.47 22.83 -4.12
C LYS A 383 0.40 22.50 -5.61
N LEU A 384 0.54 21.23 -5.97
CA LEU A 384 0.39 20.76 -7.35
C LEU A 384 -1.02 21.03 -7.86
N CYS A 385 -2.05 20.62 -7.11
CA CYS A 385 -3.45 20.86 -7.45
C CYS A 385 -3.74 22.35 -7.63
N ARG A 386 -3.25 23.23 -6.74
CA ARG A 386 -3.38 24.69 -6.87
C ARG A 386 -2.78 25.22 -8.16
N LYS A 387 -1.55 24.82 -8.49
CA LYS A 387 -0.86 25.25 -9.73
C LYS A 387 -1.66 24.81 -10.97
N VAL A 388 -2.11 23.55 -10.99
CA VAL A 388 -2.92 23.00 -12.08
C VAL A 388 -4.26 23.71 -12.19
N ASN A 389 -5.00 23.88 -11.08
CA ASN A 389 -6.30 24.54 -11.08
C ASN A 389 -6.21 26.02 -11.47
N MET A 390 -5.16 26.72 -11.05
CA MET A 390 -4.90 28.10 -11.48
C MET A 390 -4.72 28.17 -13.00
N TYR A 391 -3.97 27.24 -13.59
CA TYR A 391 -3.80 27.18 -15.04
C TYR A 391 -5.09 26.78 -15.75
N TYR A 392 -5.77 25.75 -15.25
CA TYR A 392 -7.03 25.21 -15.77
C TYR A 392 -8.15 26.27 -15.83
N ARG A 393 -8.24 27.15 -14.82
CA ARG A 393 -9.25 28.22 -14.77
C ARG A 393 -8.94 29.41 -15.68
N ARG A 394 -7.72 29.53 -16.23
CA ARG A 394 -7.40 30.63 -17.16
C ARG A 394 -8.17 30.43 -18.47
N ARG A 395 -8.84 31.49 -18.95
CA ARG A 395 -9.65 31.45 -20.19
C ARG A 395 -8.81 31.17 -21.44
N PHE A 396 -7.58 31.66 -21.50
CA PHE A 396 -6.76 31.65 -22.73
C PHE A 396 -6.34 30.23 -23.19
N PRO A 397 -5.85 29.32 -22.32
CA PRO A 397 -5.59 27.92 -22.69
C PRO A 397 -6.82 27.19 -23.25
N ARG A 398 -8.00 27.37 -22.63
CA ARG A 398 -9.25 26.73 -23.05
C ARG A 398 -9.70 27.18 -24.44
N TRP A 399 -9.69 28.49 -24.72
CA TRP A 399 -10.03 29.01 -26.04
C TRP A 399 -9.03 28.56 -27.11
N ARG A 400 -7.73 28.52 -26.77
CA ARG A 400 -6.69 28.03 -27.69
C ARG A 400 -6.84 26.54 -28.00
N ALA A 401 -7.13 25.70 -27.00
CA ALA A 401 -7.36 24.27 -27.18
C ALA A 401 -8.60 24.00 -28.04
N LEU A 402 -9.72 24.67 -27.76
CA LEU A 402 -10.95 24.60 -28.56
C LEU A 402 -10.74 25.06 -30.00
N LEU A 403 -9.99 26.15 -30.21
CA LEU A 403 -9.64 26.61 -31.56
C LEU A 403 -8.80 25.56 -32.31
N MET A 404 -7.78 24.99 -31.67
CA MET A 404 -6.93 23.99 -32.31
C MET A 404 -7.67 22.69 -32.64
N SER A 405 -8.51 22.19 -31.72
CA SER A 405 -9.23 20.93 -31.92
C SER A 405 -10.36 21.05 -32.95
N ASN A 406 -11.20 22.10 -32.86
CA ASN A 406 -12.39 22.19 -33.70
C ASN A 406 -12.15 22.90 -35.04
N TYR A 407 -11.27 23.91 -35.09
CA TYR A 407 -11.08 24.73 -36.30
C TYR A 407 -9.85 24.35 -37.12
N PHE A 408 -8.76 23.88 -36.50
CA PHE A 408 -7.55 23.51 -37.26
C PHE A 408 -7.49 22.01 -37.63
N GLY A 409 -8.44 21.20 -37.18
CA GLY A 409 -8.57 19.79 -37.57
C GLY A 409 -9.19 19.56 -38.96
N THR A 410 -9.80 20.58 -39.57
CA THR A 410 -10.40 20.49 -40.91
C THR A 410 -9.80 21.55 -41.85
N PRO A 411 -9.26 21.15 -43.02
CA PRO A 411 -8.64 22.09 -43.96
C PRO A 411 -9.56 23.25 -44.37
N TRP A 412 -10.87 22.99 -44.47
CA TRP A 412 -11.88 23.97 -44.86
C TRP A 412 -12.14 25.05 -43.83
N ALA A 413 -12.04 24.75 -42.53
CA ALA A 413 -12.20 25.75 -41.49
C ALA A 413 -11.05 26.76 -41.49
N ILE A 414 -9.83 26.31 -41.84
CA ILE A 414 -8.66 27.19 -42.00
C ILE A 414 -8.89 28.17 -43.17
N VAL A 415 -9.32 27.67 -44.33
CA VAL A 415 -9.61 28.50 -45.51
C VAL A 415 -10.72 29.53 -45.19
N SER A 416 -11.76 29.11 -44.47
CA SER A 416 -12.85 29.98 -44.04
C SER A 416 -12.37 31.13 -43.14
N ILE A 417 -11.48 30.86 -42.19
CA ILE A 417 -10.89 31.89 -41.32
C ILE A 417 -10.05 32.88 -42.14
N PHE A 418 -9.22 32.40 -43.07
CA PHE A 418 -8.43 33.30 -43.93
C PHE A 418 -9.32 34.14 -44.85
N ALA A 419 -10.37 33.56 -45.41
CA ALA A 419 -11.35 34.29 -46.22
C ALA A 419 -12.06 35.37 -45.39
N ALA A 420 -12.55 35.03 -44.20
CA ALA A 420 -13.21 35.96 -43.30
C ALA A 420 -12.27 37.08 -42.82
N ALA A 421 -11.02 36.76 -42.48
CA ALA A 421 -10.01 37.75 -42.09
C ALA A 421 -9.68 38.68 -43.27
N THR A 422 -9.53 38.15 -44.48
CA THR A 422 -9.27 38.95 -45.69
C THR A 422 -10.45 39.88 -45.98
N LEU A 423 -11.69 39.37 -45.91
CA LEU A 423 -12.90 40.18 -46.07
C LEU A 423 -12.99 41.29 -45.01
N LEU A 424 -12.64 40.99 -43.75
CA LEU A 424 -12.65 41.96 -42.65
C LEU A 424 -11.57 43.04 -42.82
N ILE A 425 -10.38 42.67 -43.32
CA ILE A 425 -9.35 43.64 -43.68
C ILE A 425 -9.83 44.54 -44.82
N LEU A 426 -10.44 43.95 -45.86
CA LEU A 426 -10.98 44.70 -46.99
C LEU A 426 -12.09 45.67 -46.57
N THR A 427 -13.00 45.27 -45.67
CA THR A 427 -14.05 46.16 -45.16
C THR A 427 -13.49 47.28 -44.31
N ILE A 428 -12.48 47.03 -43.48
CA ILE A 428 -11.78 48.09 -42.73
C ILE A 428 -11.12 49.07 -43.69
N VAL A 429 -10.38 48.58 -44.68
CA VAL A 429 -9.73 49.42 -45.70
C VAL A 429 -10.77 50.26 -46.46
N GLN A 430 -11.87 49.64 -46.90
CA GLN A 430 -12.96 50.32 -47.58
C GLN A 430 -13.60 51.41 -46.69
N THR A 431 -13.78 51.14 -45.41
CA THR A 431 -14.33 52.11 -44.44
C THR A 431 -13.38 53.30 -44.26
N ILE A 432 -12.07 53.05 -44.14
CA ILE A 432 -11.05 54.10 -44.05
C ILE A 432 -11.06 54.98 -45.31
N PHE A 433 -11.06 54.38 -46.50
CA PHE A 433 -11.13 55.14 -47.76
C PHE A 433 -12.43 55.94 -47.92
N THR A 434 -13.53 55.46 -47.34
CA THR A 434 -14.83 56.16 -47.37
C THR A 434 -14.87 57.34 -46.40
N ILE A 435 -14.09 57.31 -45.31
CA ILE A 435 -13.99 58.41 -44.33
C ILE A 435 -12.97 59.48 -44.76
N ILE A 436 -11.91 59.09 -45.49
CA ILE A 436 -10.86 60.01 -45.97
C ILE A 436 -11.28 60.79 -47.23
N LYS A 437 -12.32 60.33 -47.94
CA LYS A 437 -12.91 61.00 -49.10
C LYS A 437 -14.12 61.81 -48.69
#